data_AF-A0A8T2R585-F1
#
_entry.id   AF-A0A8T2R585-F1
#
_cell.length_a   1.000
_cell.length_b   1.000
_cell.length_c   1.000
_cell.angle_alpha   90.00
_cell.angle_beta   90.00
_cell.angle_gamma   90.00
#
_symmetry.space_group_name_H-M   'P 1'
#
loop_
_entity.id
_entity.type
_entity.pdbx_description
1 polymer ?
#
loop_
_entity_poly.entity_id
_entity_poly.type
_entity_poly.pdbx_seq_one_letter_code
_entity_poly.pdbx_strand_id
1 'polypeptide(L)'
;MAMLSSDSLVSASHVTNGTKMMLPGSSARYRLLASPPNNVIMLEQRCSLMSCRDSNIARAMVTTTICSPTDMTYERQEMADGSSPAKTKEFANIIVGGKSGPEVKRRQEIIELFESLQGWAQENLLPYLKPVDKCWQPQDFLPDPTGEGFEEELRELRRRSRELPPEYLVCLVGDMITEEALPTYQCFLNSMEGVRDETGNSDAPWARWIRGWTAEENRHGDLLHNYLYLSGRVDMRSVQKTIHYLIAAGMERKIDDNPYLGFIYASFQERATFISHGNTAAQAKYYGDMNLAKICGTIASDERRHEKAYHKLVEKLFEMDPNATMVCLEDMMRKRITMPARLMYDGCDDNLYEKFSLVAQRTGVYTSKDYADILEHLIKRWNVDKLAGLSSRAQQAQDYVCNLAGRIRRVEERIQGQQQKGPGMAVAFSWIFNKQLNLDDRLPR
;
A
#
# COMPACT_ATOMS: atom_id res chain seq x y z
N MET A 1 -16.95 51.13 17.35
CA MET A 1 -16.78 52.60 17.39
C MET A 1 -15.48 52.87 18.12
N ALA A 2 -14.50 53.49 17.42
CA ALA A 2 -13.20 54.07 17.83
C ALA A 2 -12.27 53.30 18.81
N MET A 3 -11.05 52.86 18.45
CA MET A 3 -9.79 53.56 18.07
C MET A 3 -8.93 54.12 19.24
N LEU A 4 -7.63 53.72 19.19
CA LEU A 4 -6.39 54.40 19.64
C LEU A 4 -6.10 54.40 21.16
N SER A 5 -4.86 54.36 21.66
CA SER A 5 -3.47 54.18 21.16
C SER A 5 -2.55 54.14 22.41
N SER A 6 -1.33 53.61 22.31
CA SER A 6 -0.07 54.31 22.66
C SER A 6 1.10 53.33 22.93
N ASP A 7 2.22 53.65 22.29
CA ASP A 7 3.53 53.00 22.27
C ASP A 7 4.31 52.98 23.60
N SER A 8 5.29 52.08 23.71
CA SER A 8 6.62 52.44 24.25
C SER A 8 7.71 51.40 23.92
N LEU A 9 8.82 51.93 23.40
CA LEU A 9 10.10 51.31 23.04
C LEU A 9 10.92 50.81 24.23
N VAL A 10 11.75 49.76 24.04
CA VAL A 10 13.03 49.59 24.75
C VAL A 10 14.10 49.04 23.79
N SER A 11 15.30 49.64 23.88
CA SER A 11 16.55 49.33 23.17
C SER A 11 17.57 48.80 24.19
N ALA A 12 18.47 47.88 23.77
CA ALA A 12 19.81 47.74 24.35
C ALA A 12 20.77 46.98 23.41
N SER A 13 22.05 47.32 23.52
CA SER A 13 23.13 47.08 22.57
C SER A 13 24.39 46.49 23.25
N HIS A 14 25.30 45.88 22.45
CA HIS A 14 26.75 45.60 22.70
C HIS A 14 27.09 44.32 23.54
N VAL A 15 28.16 43.50 23.34
CA VAL A 15 29.41 43.52 22.54
C VAL A 15 30.10 42.11 22.49
N THR A 16 30.77 41.84 21.35
CA THR A 16 31.84 40.88 20.88
C THR A 16 32.43 39.70 21.69
N ASN A 17 32.77 38.55 21.06
CA ASN A 17 34.06 38.22 20.39
C ASN A 17 34.27 36.74 19.92
N GLY A 18 34.89 36.57 18.73
CA GLY A 18 35.74 35.43 18.26
C GLY A 18 35.06 34.13 17.77
N THR A 19 35.42 33.42 16.68
CA THR A 19 36.52 33.46 15.69
C THR A 19 36.16 32.50 14.54
N LYS A 20 36.28 32.86 13.25
CA LYS A 20 36.76 31.95 12.18
C LYS A 20 37.08 32.67 10.85
N MET A 21 38.28 32.40 10.33
CA MET A 21 38.84 32.79 9.03
C MET A 21 38.12 32.12 7.83
N MET A 22 37.57 32.93 6.91
CA MET A 22 37.76 33.04 5.43
C MET A 22 38.40 31.86 4.64
N LEU A 23 37.97 31.36 3.44
CA LEU A 23 37.21 31.81 2.22
C LEU A 23 36.68 30.57 1.41
N PRO A 24 36.00 30.67 0.21
CA PRO A 24 34.85 31.49 -0.22
C PRO A 24 33.76 30.67 -0.99
N GLY A 25 32.55 31.24 -1.22
CA GLY A 25 31.76 30.85 -2.41
C GLY A 25 30.23 30.74 -2.35
N SER A 26 29.49 31.66 -1.73
CA SER A 26 28.16 32.12 -2.20
C SER A 26 27.57 33.11 -1.20
N SER A 27 27.40 34.39 -1.57
CA SER A 27 26.62 35.35 -0.79
C SER A 27 25.31 35.62 -1.52
N ALA A 28 24.17 35.23 -0.94
CA ALA A 28 22.88 35.75 -1.38
C ALA A 28 22.75 37.20 -0.91
N ARG A 29 22.56 38.15 -1.83
CA ARG A 29 22.19 39.53 -1.50
C ARG A 29 20.71 39.71 -1.80
N TYR A 30 19.92 40.02 -0.77
CA TYR A 30 18.53 40.44 -0.91
C TYR A 30 18.47 41.96 -1.02
N ARG A 31 17.70 42.49 -1.97
CA ARG A 31 17.45 43.92 -2.11
C ARG A 31 15.95 44.16 -1.93
N LEU A 32 15.55 44.81 -0.84
CA LEU A 32 14.18 45.31 -0.68
C LEU A 32 13.98 46.53 -1.59
N LEU A 33 12.94 46.50 -2.41
CA LEU A 33 12.44 47.67 -3.15
C LEU A 33 11.13 48.11 -2.50
N ALA A 34 11.00 49.41 -2.22
CA ALA A 34 9.87 49.99 -1.51
C ALA A 34 8.56 49.93 -2.34
N SER A 35 7.43 49.70 -1.66
CA SER A 35 6.07 49.56 -2.20
C SER A 35 5.34 50.90 -2.47
N PRO A 36 4.36 50.89 -3.38
CA PRO A 36 3.04 51.50 -3.17
C PRO A 36 1.94 50.43 -3.05
N PRO A 37 0.71 50.78 -2.59
CA PRO A 37 -0.11 49.90 -1.79
C PRO A 37 -0.89 48.94 -2.67
N ASN A 38 -0.40 47.71 -2.80
CA ASN A 38 -1.18 46.48 -2.88
C ASN A 38 -0.21 45.33 -2.67
N ASN A 39 -0.46 44.54 -1.63
CA ASN A 39 0.44 43.51 -1.10
C ASN A 39 0.85 42.49 -2.17
N VAL A 40 2.06 42.62 -2.71
CA VAL A 40 2.78 41.56 -3.41
C VAL A 40 4.26 41.64 -3.02
N ILE A 41 4.76 40.62 -2.31
CA ILE A 41 6.20 40.46 -2.04
C ILE A 41 6.77 39.61 -3.18
N MET A 42 7.59 40.21 -4.05
CA MET A 42 8.36 39.50 -5.07
C MET A 42 9.73 39.13 -4.50
N LEU A 43 10.01 37.83 -4.38
CA LEU A 43 11.37 37.33 -4.10
C LEU A 43 12.01 36.84 -5.41
N GLU A 44 13.03 37.56 -5.88
CA GLU A 44 13.83 37.13 -7.04
C GLU A 44 14.98 36.24 -6.55
N GLN A 45 14.96 34.94 -6.90
CA GLN A 45 16.09 34.04 -6.68
C GLN A 45 16.93 33.98 -7.97
N ARG A 46 18.13 34.56 -7.98
CA ARG A 46 19.10 34.38 -9.07
C ARG A 46 20.10 33.30 -8.71
N CYS A 47 20.01 32.16 -9.37
CA CYS A 47 21.06 31.14 -9.39
C CYS A 47 22.03 31.45 -10.54
N SER A 48 23.29 31.72 -10.22
CA SER A 48 24.38 31.81 -11.20
C SER A 48 25.10 30.46 -11.27
N LEU A 49 24.88 29.69 -12.33
CA LEU A 49 25.73 28.53 -12.68
C LEU A 49 26.75 28.95 -13.73
N MET A 50 28.03 28.74 -13.41
CA MET A 50 29.16 28.94 -14.32
C MET A 50 29.18 27.85 -15.41
N SER A 51 29.05 28.29 -16.66
CA SER A 51 29.67 27.77 -17.89
C SER A 51 30.08 26.28 -17.96
N CYS A 52 29.33 25.49 -18.74
CA CYS A 52 29.94 24.52 -19.64
C CYS A 52 29.27 24.65 -21.02
N ARG A 53 30.07 24.92 -22.06
CA ARG A 53 29.64 24.98 -23.45
C ARG A 53 29.51 23.54 -23.96
N ASP A 54 28.32 23.15 -24.39
CA ASP A 54 28.07 22.51 -25.70
C ASP A 54 26.61 22.04 -25.84
N SER A 55 26.04 22.33 -27.01
CA SER A 55 24.84 21.73 -27.64
C SER A 55 23.43 21.95 -27.04
N ASN A 56 22.62 22.69 -27.81
CA ASN A 56 21.16 22.64 -28.02
C ASN A 56 20.27 21.89 -27.00
N ILE A 57 19.69 22.60 -26.03
CA ILE A 57 18.40 22.25 -25.41
C ILE A 57 17.58 23.53 -25.21
N ALA A 58 16.35 23.54 -25.72
CA ALA A 58 15.37 24.61 -25.54
C ALA A 58 15.04 24.80 -24.05
N ARG A 59 15.10 26.04 -23.56
CA ARG A 59 14.61 26.43 -22.24
C ARG A 59 13.08 26.45 -22.25
N ALA A 60 12.44 25.51 -21.56
CA ALA A 60 11.07 25.69 -21.10
C ALA A 60 11.11 26.53 -19.80
N MET A 61 10.61 27.76 -19.86
CA MET A 61 10.27 28.51 -18.64
C MET A 61 8.93 27.97 -18.13
N VAL A 62 8.93 27.36 -16.95
CA VAL A 62 7.69 27.10 -16.21
C VAL A 62 7.44 28.32 -15.35
N THR A 63 6.49 29.16 -15.76
CA THR A 63 5.96 30.25 -14.93
C THR A 63 4.67 29.74 -14.31
N THR A 64 4.70 29.42 -13.01
CA THR A 64 3.48 29.09 -12.27
C THR A 64 2.87 30.39 -11.76
N THR A 65 1.81 30.84 -12.41
CA THR A 65 0.98 31.96 -11.93
C THR A 65 -0.21 31.40 -11.17
N ILE A 66 -0.32 31.73 -9.88
CA ILE A 66 -1.53 31.47 -9.08
C ILE A 66 -2.45 32.68 -9.29
N CYS A 67 -3.58 32.49 -9.98
CA CYS A 67 -4.63 33.52 -10.10
C CYS A 67 -5.87 33.11 -9.27
N SER A 68 -6.37 34.08 -8.49
CA SER A 68 -7.66 34.01 -7.78
C SER A 68 -8.83 34.27 -8.75
N PRO A 69 -10.06 33.77 -8.49
CA PRO A 69 -11.12 33.77 -9.48
C PRO A 69 -12.02 35.00 -9.36
N THR A 70 -11.99 35.89 -10.36
CA THR A 70 -13.14 36.74 -10.73
C THR A 70 -12.97 37.27 -12.15
N ASP A 71 -14.02 37.03 -12.95
CA ASP A 71 -14.39 37.67 -14.22
C ASP A 71 -13.38 37.68 -15.38
N MET A 72 -13.55 36.74 -16.31
CA MET A 72 -13.18 36.93 -17.72
C MET A 72 -14.31 36.53 -18.66
N THR A 73 -14.91 37.54 -19.28
CA THR A 73 -15.67 37.44 -20.53
C THR A 73 -14.72 37.09 -21.68
N TYR A 74 -15.02 36.03 -22.44
CA TYR A 74 -14.22 35.62 -23.60
C TYR A 74 -14.70 36.33 -24.88
N GLU A 75 -13.83 37.12 -25.50
CA GLU A 75 -13.94 37.50 -26.92
C GLU A 75 -13.40 36.38 -27.81
N ARG A 76 -14.16 36.07 -28.86
CA ARG A 76 -13.92 34.99 -29.83
C ARG A 76 -13.06 35.54 -30.97
N GLN A 77 -11.81 35.08 -31.10
CA GLN A 77 -11.08 35.19 -32.36
C GLN A 77 -11.27 33.91 -33.17
N GLU A 78 -11.99 34.03 -34.28
CA GLU A 78 -12.11 32.99 -35.30
C GLU A 78 -10.77 32.79 -36.01
N MET A 79 -10.21 31.59 -35.93
CA MET A 79 -9.28 31.09 -36.95
C MET A 79 -10.00 30.00 -37.73
N ALA A 80 -10.17 30.25 -39.02
CA ALA A 80 -10.67 29.30 -39.99
C ALA A 80 -9.60 28.23 -40.27
N ASP A 81 -9.87 26.98 -39.90
CA ASP A 81 -9.29 25.82 -40.55
C ASP A 81 -10.39 24.75 -40.68
N GLY A 82 -10.77 24.50 -41.93
CA GLY A 82 -11.66 23.43 -42.31
C GLY A 82 -10.92 22.09 -42.27
N SER A 83 -11.10 21.34 -41.18
CA SER A 83 -10.83 19.90 -41.19
C SER A 83 -11.97 19.13 -40.52
N SER A 84 -12.50 18.16 -41.27
CA SER A 84 -13.66 17.33 -40.96
C SER A 84 -13.48 16.50 -39.67
N PRO A 85 -14.57 16.20 -38.90
CA PRO A 85 -14.53 15.38 -37.69
C PRO A 85 -14.09 13.92 -37.89
N ALA A 86 -13.82 13.51 -39.13
CA ALA A 86 -13.36 12.16 -39.46
C ALA A 86 -11.88 11.91 -39.13
N LYS A 87 -11.03 12.96 -39.08
CA LYS A 87 -9.58 12.80 -38.95
C LYS A 87 -9.08 12.60 -37.51
N THR A 88 -9.85 12.98 -36.49
CA THR A 88 -9.51 12.73 -35.07
C THR A 88 -9.72 11.28 -34.64
N LYS A 89 -10.51 10.48 -35.38
CA LYS A 89 -10.63 9.03 -35.14
C LYS A 89 -9.46 8.22 -35.71
N GLU A 90 -8.68 8.79 -36.62
CA GLU A 90 -7.59 8.08 -37.30
C GLU A 90 -6.27 8.11 -36.50
N PHE A 91 -6.05 9.16 -35.69
CA PHE A 91 -4.83 9.27 -34.85
C PHE A 91 -4.85 8.39 -33.59
N ALA A 92 -6.02 7.97 -33.10
CA ALA A 92 -6.12 7.02 -31.98
C ALA A 92 -5.67 5.60 -32.36
N ASN A 93 -5.67 5.26 -33.67
CA ASN A 93 -5.34 3.92 -34.16
C ASN A 93 -3.88 3.75 -34.59
N ILE A 94 -3.03 4.78 -34.49
CA ILE A 94 -1.66 4.76 -35.06
C ILE A 94 -0.57 4.60 -33.98
N ILE A 95 -0.88 4.74 -32.68
CA ILE A 95 0.11 4.58 -31.58
C ILE A 95 -0.02 3.26 -30.82
N VAL A 96 -1.11 2.51 -31.01
CA VAL A 96 -1.21 1.13 -30.51
C VAL A 96 -0.92 0.20 -31.68
N GLY A 97 0.28 -0.38 -31.71
CA GLY A 97 0.62 -1.44 -32.65
C GLY A 97 -0.51 -2.47 -32.71
N GLY A 98 -1.05 -2.66 -33.92
CA GLY A 98 -2.27 -3.39 -34.18
C GLY A 98 -2.31 -4.75 -33.48
N LYS A 99 -3.19 -4.86 -32.48
CA LYS A 99 -3.73 -6.13 -32.04
C LYS A 99 -5.22 -6.15 -32.38
N SER A 100 -5.57 -6.36 -33.63
CA SER A 100 -6.92 -6.80 -33.98
C SER A 100 -6.95 -8.33 -33.83
N GLY A 101 -7.68 -8.82 -32.83
CA GLY A 101 -7.74 -10.26 -32.55
C GLY A 101 -8.67 -10.65 -31.40
N PRO A 102 -8.84 -11.95 -31.13
CA PRO A 102 -9.70 -12.49 -30.08
C PRO A 102 -9.39 -11.94 -28.67
N GLU A 103 -8.13 -11.66 -28.38
CA GLU A 103 -7.69 -11.14 -27.07
C GLU A 103 -8.21 -9.71 -26.79
N VAL A 104 -8.19 -8.83 -27.78
CA VAL A 104 -8.69 -7.45 -27.61
C VAL A 104 -10.21 -7.44 -27.46
N LYS A 105 -10.91 -8.28 -28.23
CA LYS A 105 -12.35 -8.46 -28.06
C LYS A 105 -12.67 -8.95 -26.64
N ARG A 106 -11.93 -9.95 -26.15
CA ARG A 106 -12.14 -10.51 -24.82
C ARG A 106 -11.88 -9.50 -23.70
N ARG A 107 -10.84 -8.67 -23.83
CA ARG A 107 -10.55 -7.57 -22.91
C ARG A 107 -11.71 -6.57 -22.84
N GLN A 108 -12.26 -6.18 -24.00
CA GLN A 108 -13.42 -5.29 -24.06
C GLN A 108 -14.67 -5.89 -23.41
N GLU A 109 -14.96 -7.17 -23.65
CA GLU A 109 -16.06 -7.90 -22.98
C GLU A 109 -15.91 -7.90 -21.45
N ILE A 110 -14.67 -8.02 -20.94
CA ILE A 110 -14.39 -7.93 -19.50
C ILE A 110 -14.70 -6.53 -18.98
N ILE A 111 -14.25 -5.48 -19.67
CA ILE A 111 -14.53 -4.08 -19.26
C ILE A 111 -16.05 -3.84 -19.19
N GLU A 112 -16.77 -4.19 -20.25
CA GLU A 112 -18.23 -4.03 -20.34
C GLU A 112 -18.96 -4.80 -19.22
N LEU A 113 -18.48 -5.98 -18.84
CA LEU A 113 -19.01 -6.74 -17.72
C LEU A 113 -18.88 -5.95 -16.40
N PHE A 114 -17.70 -5.42 -16.08
CA PHE A 114 -17.49 -4.67 -14.84
C PHE A 114 -18.23 -3.32 -14.84
N GLU A 115 -18.38 -2.68 -16.00
CA GLU A 115 -19.24 -1.51 -16.17
C GLU A 115 -20.71 -1.86 -15.89
N SER A 116 -21.20 -3.01 -16.35
CA SER A 116 -22.56 -3.47 -16.07
C SER A 116 -22.81 -3.78 -14.58
N LEU A 117 -21.75 -4.06 -13.82
CA LEU A 117 -21.80 -4.40 -12.41
C LEU A 117 -21.73 -3.20 -11.45
N GLN A 118 -21.70 -1.96 -11.95
CA GLN A 118 -21.63 -0.75 -11.10
C GLN A 118 -22.78 -0.70 -10.07
N GLY A 119 -24.02 -0.95 -10.50
CA GLY A 119 -25.18 -0.98 -9.60
C GLY A 119 -25.07 -2.10 -8.55
N TRP A 120 -24.60 -3.28 -8.97
CA TRP A 120 -24.34 -4.38 -8.04
C TRP A 120 -23.26 -4.01 -7.02
N ALA A 121 -22.16 -3.40 -7.44
CA ALA A 121 -21.07 -2.97 -6.55
C ALA A 121 -21.55 -1.93 -5.53
N GLN A 122 -22.40 -1.00 -5.96
CA GLN A 122 -23.02 -0.02 -5.06
C GLN A 122 -23.84 -0.68 -3.95
N GLU A 123 -24.62 -1.71 -4.28
CA GLU A 123 -25.53 -2.38 -3.34
C GLU A 123 -24.86 -3.48 -2.52
N ASN A 124 -23.79 -4.10 -3.04
CA ASN A 124 -23.24 -5.34 -2.49
C ASN A 124 -21.79 -5.24 -2.04
N LEU A 125 -21.03 -4.26 -2.54
CA LEU A 125 -19.62 -4.06 -2.20
C LEU A 125 -19.45 -2.87 -1.25
N LEU A 126 -19.95 -1.68 -1.62
CA LEU A 126 -19.80 -0.47 -0.80
C LEU A 126 -20.31 -0.59 0.65
N PRO A 127 -21.38 -1.36 0.97
CA PRO A 127 -21.83 -1.53 2.35
C PRO A 127 -20.82 -2.23 3.27
N TYR A 128 -19.76 -2.85 2.74
CA TYR A 128 -18.68 -3.40 3.56
C TYR A 128 -17.74 -2.33 4.11
N LEU A 129 -17.72 -1.12 3.51
CA LEU A 129 -17.00 0.02 4.05
C LEU A 129 -17.73 0.56 5.28
N LYS A 130 -16.99 0.82 6.35
CA LYS A 130 -17.52 1.46 7.53
C LYS A 130 -17.61 2.98 7.29
N PRO A 131 -18.71 3.63 7.68
CA PRO A 131 -18.76 5.09 7.76
C PRO A 131 -17.63 5.61 8.65
N VAL A 132 -16.96 6.69 8.23
CA VAL A 132 -15.75 7.22 8.89
C VAL A 132 -16.00 7.56 10.36
N ASP A 133 -17.18 8.07 10.71
CA ASP A 133 -17.61 8.39 12.07
C ASP A 133 -17.76 7.15 12.98
N LYS A 134 -17.79 5.95 12.39
CA LYS A 134 -17.86 4.65 13.09
C LYS A 134 -16.56 3.85 12.95
N CYS A 135 -15.56 4.39 12.26
CA CYS A 135 -14.25 3.79 12.16
C CYS A 135 -13.44 4.08 13.43
N TRP A 136 -12.71 3.08 13.89
CA TRP A 136 -11.62 3.31 14.83
C TRP A 136 -10.54 4.17 14.17
N GLN A 137 -9.80 4.91 14.97
CA GLN A 137 -8.65 5.70 14.53
C GLN A 137 -7.39 5.24 15.27
N PRO A 138 -6.17 5.39 14.69
CA PRO A 138 -4.94 5.00 15.36
C PRO A 138 -4.80 5.57 16.78
N GLN A 139 -5.27 6.80 17.00
CA GLN A 139 -5.22 7.47 18.30
C GLN A 139 -6.02 6.75 19.40
N ASP A 140 -7.03 5.93 19.04
CA ASP A 140 -7.83 5.16 20.01
C ASP A 140 -6.99 4.11 20.77
N PHE A 141 -5.80 3.77 20.25
CA PHE A 141 -4.93 2.71 20.76
C PHE A 141 -3.55 3.20 21.19
N LEU A 142 -3.23 4.47 20.94
CA LEU A 142 -1.93 5.08 21.21
C LEU A 142 -2.04 6.01 22.43
N PRO A 143 -0.93 6.24 23.16
CA PRO A 143 -0.89 7.25 24.21
C PRO A 143 -1.41 8.60 23.71
N ASP A 144 -2.25 9.29 24.49
CA ASP A 144 -2.79 10.60 24.11
C ASP A 144 -1.73 11.69 24.34
N PRO A 145 -1.16 12.31 23.27
CA PRO A 145 -0.11 13.31 23.41
C PRO A 145 -0.58 14.64 24.03
N THR A 146 -1.90 14.85 24.13
CA THR A 146 -2.48 16.06 24.73
C THR A 146 -2.93 15.85 26.18
N GLY A 147 -3.01 14.59 26.63
CA GLY A 147 -3.41 14.24 27.97
C GLY A 147 -2.29 14.42 29.00
N GLU A 148 -2.64 14.78 30.23
CA GLU A 148 -1.69 14.87 31.36
C GLU A 148 -0.99 13.53 31.65
N GLY A 149 -1.61 12.41 31.25
CA GLY A 149 -1.12 11.05 31.42
C GLY A 149 -0.16 10.54 30.34
N PHE A 150 0.14 11.32 29.29
CA PHE A 150 0.91 10.88 28.11
C PHE A 150 2.21 10.14 28.47
N GLU A 151 3.01 10.73 29.36
CA GLU A 151 4.31 10.18 29.76
C GLU A 151 4.18 8.84 30.48
N GLU A 152 3.11 8.64 31.26
CA GLU A 152 2.88 7.39 31.97
C GLU A 152 2.36 6.30 31.02
N GLU A 153 1.44 6.64 30.12
CA GLU A 153 0.95 5.74 29.07
C GLU A 153 2.08 5.28 28.15
N LEU A 154 3.01 6.19 27.80
CA LEU A 154 4.20 5.86 27.02
C LEU A 154 5.16 4.93 27.79
N ARG A 155 5.38 5.18 29.09
CA ARG A 155 6.18 4.27 29.94
C ARG A 155 5.56 2.89 30.00
N GLU A 156 4.24 2.79 30.14
CA GLU A 156 3.53 1.52 30.21
C GLU A 156 3.56 0.76 28.88
N LEU A 157 3.42 1.47 27.74
CA LEU A 157 3.62 0.87 26.41
C LEU A 157 5.03 0.28 26.29
N ARG A 158 6.07 1.04 26.64
CA ARG A 158 7.46 0.57 26.62
C ARG A 158 7.73 -0.54 27.62
N ARG A 159 7.04 -0.54 28.77
CA ARG A 159 7.17 -1.59 29.77
C ARG A 159 6.66 -2.92 29.23
N ARG A 160 5.49 -2.94 28.59
CA ARG A 160 4.90 -4.16 28.00
C ARG A 160 5.65 -4.61 26.76
N SER A 161 6.09 -3.67 25.91
CA SER A 161 6.87 -4.01 24.72
C SER A 161 8.21 -4.68 25.04
N ARG A 162 8.74 -4.55 26.27
CA ARG A 162 9.95 -5.27 26.74
C ARG A 162 9.80 -6.80 26.73
N GLU A 163 8.59 -7.31 26.94
CA GLU A 163 8.31 -8.74 26.97
C GLU A 163 8.18 -9.36 25.57
N LEU A 164 8.10 -8.54 24.52
CA LEU A 164 8.01 -9.02 23.14
C LEU A 164 9.37 -9.59 22.67
N PRO A 165 9.42 -10.85 22.21
CA PRO A 165 10.65 -11.44 21.72
C PRO A 165 11.08 -10.85 20.37
N PRO A 166 12.38 -10.86 20.05
CA PRO A 166 12.89 -10.32 18.78
C PRO A 166 12.25 -10.92 17.52
N GLU A 167 11.92 -12.20 17.52
CA GLU A 167 11.26 -12.90 16.41
C GLU A 167 9.87 -12.32 16.14
N TYR A 168 9.10 -12.07 17.19
CA TYR A 168 7.79 -11.41 17.10
C TYR A 168 7.93 -9.99 16.54
N LEU A 169 8.94 -9.23 16.99
CA LEU A 169 9.18 -7.88 16.49
C LEU A 169 9.54 -7.87 15.00
N VAL A 170 10.32 -8.85 14.52
CA VAL A 170 10.61 -8.98 13.08
C VAL A 170 9.33 -9.26 12.29
N CYS A 171 8.44 -10.13 12.79
CA CYS A 171 7.15 -10.37 12.16
C CYS A 171 6.30 -9.09 12.09
N LEU A 172 6.13 -8.42 13.24
CA LEU A 172 5.32 -7.20 13.33
C LEU A 172 5.87 -6.06 12.45
N VAL A 173 7.20 -5.94 12.35
CA VAL A 173 7.83 -4.97 11.45
C VAL A 173 7.56 -5.33 9.98
N GLY A 174 7.66 -6.60 9.60
CA GLY A 174 7.37 -7.02 8.23
C GLY A 174 5.90 -6.83 7.83
N ASP A 175 4.97 -7.09 8.75
CA ASP A 175 3.55 -6.76 8.59
C ASP A 175 3.39 -5.24 8.38
N MET A 176 3.95 -4.42 9.27
CA MET A 176 3.87 -2.95 9.18
C MET A 176 4.47 -2.38 7.88
N ILE A 177 5.64 -2.86 7.45
CA ILE A 177 6.27 -2.45 6.19
C ILE A 177 5.37 -2.77 5.00
N THR A 178 4.65 -3.89 5.06
CA THR A 178 3.69 -4.28 4.04
C THR A 178 2.52 -3.28 4.03
N GLU A 179 1.94 -2.95 5.19
CA GLU A 179 0.88 -1.93 5.26
C GLU A 179 1.30 -0.56 4.71
N GLU A 180 2.52 -0.11 5.03
CA GLU A 180 3.04 1.19 4.58
C GLU A 180 3.27 1.28 3.06
N ALA A 181 3.34 0.14 2.36
CA ALA A 181 3.43 0.11 0.91
C ALA A 181 2.07 0.32 0.19
N LEU A 182 1.04 0.74 0.93
CA LEU A 182 -0.31 1.05 0.45
C LEU A 182 -0.40 1.83 -0.88
N PRO A 183 0.45 2.83 -1.18
CA PRO A 183 0.40 3.51 -2.48
C PRO A 183 0.54 2.54 -3.66
N THR A 184 1.34 1.48 -3.51
CA THR A 184 1.50 0.44 -4.54
C THR A 184 0.21 -0.37 -4.71
N TYR A 185 -0.54 -0.61 -3.64
CA TYR A 185 -1.75 -1.43 -3.67
C TYR A 185 -2.93 -0.67 -4.27
N GLN A 186 -3.06 0.62 -3.94
CA GLN A 186 -4.01 1.48 -4.62
C GLN A 186 -3.70 1.61 -6.12
N CYS A 187 -2.42 1.78 -6.49
CA CYS A 187 -2.00 1.78 -7.89
C CYS A 187 -2.31 0.46 -8.60
N PHE A 188 -2.15 -0.67 -7.90
CA PHE A 188 -2.55 -1.98 -8.43
C PHE A 188 -4.05 -2.07 -8.70
N LEU A 189 -4.89 -1.63 -7.74
CA LEU A 189 -6.34 -1.65 -7.97
C LEU A 189 -6.74 -0.71 -9.11
N ASN A 190 -6.09 0.46 -9.22
CA ASN A 190 -6.30 1.41 -10.30
C ASN A 190 -5.65 1.00 -11.64
N SER A 191 -4.86 -0.07 -11.68
CA SER A 191 -4.39 -0.61 -12.96
C SER A 191 -5.43 -1.52 -13.61
N MET A 192 -6.40 -2.04 -12.84
CA MET A 192 -7.42 -2.95 -13.35
C MET A 192 -8.46 -2.22 -14.20
N GLU A 193 -8.65 -2.71 -15.41
CA GLU A 193 -9.60 -2.09 -16.34
C GLU A 193 -11.06 -2.37 -15.96
N GLY A 194 -11.94 -1.43 -16.30
CA GLY A 194 -13.36 -1.48 -15.96
C GLY A 194 -13.68 -1.10 -14.51
N VAL A 195 -12.68 -1.03 -13.62
CA VAL A 195 -12.87 -0.70 -12.19
C VAL A 195 -12.01 0.45 -11.67
N ARG A 196 -10.95 0.85 -12.40
CA ARG A 196 -10.05 1.94 -11.99
C ARG A 196 -10.73 3.29 -11.80
N ASP A 197 -10.14 4.11 -10.94
CA ASP A 197 -10.51 5.52 -10.81
C ASP A 197 -9.86 6.37 -11.91
N GLU A 198 -10.66 6.79 -12.89
CA GLU A 198 -10.20 7.57 -14.05
C GLU A 198 -9.79 9.01 -13.72
N THR A 199 -10.29 9.58 -12.61
CA THR A 199 -10.12 11.01 -12.31
C THR A 199 -9.46 11.28 -10.96
N GLY A 200 -9.29 10.26 -10.13
CA GLY A 200 -8.87 10.39 -8.73
C GLY A 200 -10.00 10.82 -7.79
N ASN A 201 -11.20 11.05 -8.33
CA ASN A 201 -12.40 11.39 -7.56
C ASN A 201 -13.69 10.88 -8.23
N SER A 202 -13.62 9.88 -9.11
CA SER A 202 -14.79 9.38 -9.83
C SER A 202 -15.88 8.89 -8.89
N ASP A 203 -17.14 9.20 -9.20
CA ASP A 203 -18.32 8.75 -8.45
C ASP A 203 -18.69 7.29 -8.70
N ALA A 204 -18.01 6.63 -9.64
CA ALA A 204 -18.22 5.21 -9.93
C ALA A 204 -18.06 4.37 -8.64
N PRO A 205 -19.02 3.47 -8.33
CA PRO A 205 -18.94 2.56 -7.19
C PRO A 205 -17.58 1.84 -7.03
N TRP A 206 -16.96 1.40 -8.12
CA TRP A 206 -15.61 0.80 -8.06
C TRP A 206 -14.54 1.78 -7.57
N ALA A 207 -14.50 2.99 -8.11
CA ALA A 207 -13.56 4.03 -7.70
C ALA A 207 -13.79 4.45 -6.23
N ARG A 208 -15.05 4.56 -5.81
CA ARG A 208 -15.42 4.81 -4.41
C ARG A 208 -14.99 3.67 -3.48
N TRP A 209 -15.10 2.41 -3.92
CA TRP A 209 -14.58 1.28 -3.18
C TRP A 209 -13.06 1.38 -3.03
N ILE A 210 -12.32 1.59 -4.12
CA ILE A 210 -10.85 1.69 -4.10
C ILE A 210 -10.41 2.78 -3.12
N ARG A 211 -10.96 4.00 -3.24
CA ARG A 211 -10.61 5.10 -2.33
C ARG A 211 -11.02 4.83 -0.88
N GLY A 212 -12.21 4.25 -0.67
CA GLY A 212 -12.72 3.92 0.67
C GLY A 212 -11.92 2.82 1.36
N TRP A 213 -11.60 1.75 0.64
CA TRP A 213 -10.70 0.68 1.08
C TRP A 213 -9.33 1.25 1.42
N THR A 214 -8.70 2.02 0.51
CA THR A 214 -7.40 2.66 0.78
C THR A 214 -7.43 3.55 2.03
N ALA A 215 -8.52 4.30 2.24
CA ALA A 215 -8.66 5.11 3.46
C ALA A 215 -8.78 4.27 4.73
N GLU A 216 -9.41 3.09 4.66
CA GLU A 216 -9.44 2.15 5.77
C GLU A 216 -8.06 1.54 6.04
N GLU A 217 -7.35 1.11 5.01
CA GLU A 217 -6.00 0.52 5.05
C GLU A 217 -4.93 1.46 5.62
N ASN A 218 -5.00 2.75 5.28
CA ASN A 218 -3.99 3.73 5.72
C ASN A 218 -3.82 3.74 7.25
N ARG A 219 -4.91 3.50 7.98
CA ARG A 219 -4.90 3.48 9.45
C ARG A 219 -4.10 2.31 10.02
N HIS A 220 -3.92 1.22 9.26
CA HIS A 220 -3.18 0.04 9.71
C HIS A 220 -1.69 0.36 9.80
N GLY A 221 -1.13 0.90 8.70
CA GLY A 221 0.24 1.40 8.63
C GLY A 221 0.51 2.46 9.70
N ASP A 222 -0.35 3.49 9.79
CA ASP A 222 -0.23 4.56 10.80
C ASP A 222 -0.15 4.03 12.23
N LEU A 223 -1.04 3.09 12.58
CA LEU A 223 -1.12 2.55 13.93
C LEU A 223 0.09 1.67 14.27
N LEU A 224 0.47 0.76 13.37
CA LEU A 224 1.62 -0.11 13.58
C LEU A 224 2.94 0.67 13.59
N HIS A 225 3.09 1.64 12.68
CA HIS A 225 4.26 2.53 12.64
C HIS A 225 4.45 3.25 13.97
N ASN A 226 3.40 3.91 14.45
CA ASN A 226 3.46 4.69 15.68
C ASN A 226 3.67 3.79 16.91
N TYR A 227 3.04 2.61 16.97
CA TYR A 227 3.31 1.64 18.02
C TYR A 227 4.79 1.23 18.05
N LEU A 228 5.35 0.84 16.89
CA LEU A 228 6.75 0.43 16.76
C LEU A 228 7.72 1.57 17.10
N TYR A 229 7.42 2.78 16.64
CA TYR A 229 8.18 3.99 16.97
C TYR A 229 8.21 4.24 18.49
N LEU A 230 7.05 4.25 19.14
CA LEU A 230 6.94 4.51 20.58
C LEU A 230 7.55 3.37 21.42
N SER A 231 7.51 2.13 20.93
CA SER A 231 8.05 0.96 21.62
C SER A 231 9.54 1.09 21.94
N GLY A 232 10.31 1.78 21.10
CA GLY A 232 11.77 1.89 21.21
C GLY A 232 12.50 0.56 21.01
N ARG A 233 11.83 -0.47 20.46
CA ARG A 233 12.37 -1.83 20.33
C ARG A 233 13.04 -2.14 18.99
N VAL A 234 12.86 -1.26 17.99
CA VAL A 234 13.28 -1.46 16.59
C VAL A 234 14.05 -0.25 16.06
N ASP A 235 14.89 -0.46 15.06
CA ASP A 235 15.61 0.59 14.33
C ASP A 235 14.68 1.22 13.28
N MET A 236 13.92 2.24 13.68
CA MET A 236 13.00 2.93 12.79
C MET A 236 13.67 3.53 11.55
N ARG A 237 14.97 3.88 11.61
CA ARG A 237 15.68 4.39 10.43
C ARG A 237 15.85 3.29 9.39
N SER A 238 16.19 2.07 9.81
CA SER A 238 16.29 0.93 8.90
C SER A 238 14.92 0.55 8.32
N VAL A 239 13.90 0.53 9.18
CA VAL A 239 12.51 0.25 8.76
C VAL A 239 12.02 1.26 7.72
N GLN A 240 12.19 2.55 7.98
CA GLN A 240 11.79 3.63 7.04
C GLN A 240 12.56 3.56 5.70
N LYS A 241 13.85 3.19 5.72
CA LYS A 241 14.59 2.91 4.48
C LYS A 241 13.98 1.74 3.71
N THR A 242 13.58 0.68 4.43
CA THR A 242 12.98 -0.50 3.81
C THR A 242 11.64 -0.17 3.15
N ILE A 243 10.79 0.62 3.82
CA ILE A 243 9.53 1.13 3.26
C ILE A 243 9.82 1.92 1.98
N HIS A 244 10.78 2.84 2.02
CA HIS A 244 11.16 3.64 0.85
C HIS A 244 11.59 2.75 -0.32
N TYR A 245 12.49 1.79 -0.09
CA TYR A 245 12.91 0.86 -1.14
C TYR A 245 11.74 0.05 -1.69
N LEU A 246 10.85 -0.44 -0.83
CA LEU A 246 9.71 -1.24 -1.25
C LEU A 246 8.73 -0.43 -2.11
N ILE A 247 8.34 0.78 -1.68
CA ILE A 247 7.46 1.65 -2.47
C ILE A 247 8.11 2.00 -3.81
N ALA A 248 9.41 2.30 -3.82
CA ALA A 248 10.13 2.62 -5.06
C ALA A 248 10.26 1.41 -5.99
N ALA A 249 10.38 0.20 -5.45
CA ALA A 249 10.41 -1.04 -6.22
C ALA A 249 9.01 -1.46 -6.73
N GLY A 250 7.95 -1.03 -6.03
CA GLY A 250 6.59 -1.49 -6.26
C GLY A 250 6.44 -2.96 -5.87
N MET A 251 5.62 -3.70 -6.62
CA MET A 251 5.39 -5.13 -6.39
C MET A 251 5.56 -5.94 -7.67
N GLU A 252 6.03 -7.18 -7.55
CA GLU A 252 6.16 -8.12 -8.67
C GLU A 252 4.76 -8.55 -9.15
N ARG A 253 4.23 -7.86 -10.17
CA ARG A 253 2.95 -8.21 -10.79
C ARG A 253 3.12 -9.36 -11.77
N LYS A 254 2.64 -10.56 -11.39
CA LYS A 254 2.39 -11.68 -12.33
C LYS A 254 0.95 -11.69 -12.86
N ILE A 255 0.27 -10.58 -12.64
CA ILE A 255 -1.15 -10.36 -12.93
C ILE A 255 -1.20 -9.26 -13.96
N ASP A 256 -1.81 -9.56 -15.11
CA ASP A 256 -2.14 -8.54 -16.10
C ASP A 256 -3.20 -7.59 -15.53
N ASP A 257 -3.53 -6.51 -16.23
CA ASP A 257 -4.54 -5.50 -15.82
C ASP A 257 -5.99 -6.03 -15.82
N ASN A 258 -6.16 -7.35 -15.64
CA ASN A 258 -7.40 -8.10 -15.65
C ASN A 258 -8.04 -8.15 -14.24
N PRO A 259 -9.23 -7.56 -14.05
CA PRO A 259 -9.92 -7.54 -12.76
C PRO A 259 -10.27 -8.92 -12.19
N TYR A 260 -10.47 -9.96 -13.01
CA TYR A 260 -10.70 -11.32 -12.49
C TYR A 260 -9.50 -11.82 -11.67
N LEU A 261 -8.30 -11.70 -12.24
CA LEU A 261 -7.06 -12.10 -11.59
C LEU A 261 -6.82 -11.23 -10.35
N GLY A 262 -7.05 -9.92 -10.48
CA GLY A 262 -6.85 -8.96 -9.39
C GLY A 262 -7.75 -9.21 -8.19
N PHE A 263 -9.04 -9.49 -8.39
CA PHE A 263 -9.96 -9.75 -7.27
C PHE A 263 -9.80 -11.15 -6.66
N ILE A 264 -9.34 -12.14 -7.42
CA ILE A 264 -8.91 -13.43 -6.88
C ILE A 264 -7.66 -13.26 -6.01
N TYR A 265 -6.69 -12.46 -6.48
CA TYR A 265 -5.49 -12.11 -5.71
C TYR A 265 -5.85 -11.36 -4.42
N ALA A 266 -6.65 -10.30 -4.50
CA ALA A 266 -7.09 -9.52 -3.35
C ALA A 266 -7.83 -10.39 -2.33
N SER A 267 -8.76 -11.25 -2.79
CA SER A 267 -9.45 -12.21 -1.92
C SER A 267 -8.50 -13.12 -1.12
N PHE A 268 -7.42 -13.58 -1.76
CA PHE A 268 -6.44 -14.41 -1.09
C PHE A 268 -5.61 -13.61 -0.10
N GLN A 269 -5.14 -12.42 -0.49
CA GLN A 269 -4.25 -11.59 0.33
C GLN A 269 -4.94 -11.08 1.59
N GLU A 270 -6.17 -10.60 1.47
CA GLU A 270 -6.99 -10.13 2.60
C GLU A 270 -7.22 -11.21 3.65
N ARG A 271 -7.35 -12.46 3.21
CA ARG A 271 -7.42 -13.59 4.13
C ARG A 271 -6.05 -13.91 4.76
N ALA A 272 -4.96 -13.74 4.01
CA ALA A 272 -3.61 -13.94 4.51
C ALA A 272 -3.25 -12.90 5.60
N THR A 273 -3.56 -11.62 5.37
CA THR A 273 -3.39 -10.54 6.35
C THR A 273 -4.31 -10.72 7.55
N PHE A 274 -5.57 -11.13 7.36
CA PHE A 274 -6.46 -11.51 8.46
C PHE A 274 -5.85 -12.58 9.38
N ILE A 275 -5.24 -13.62 8.79
CA ILE A 275 -4.58 -14.69 9.55
C ILE A 275 -3.32 -14.15 10.24
N SER A 276 -2.46 -13.41 9.52
CA SER A 276 -1.21 -12.84 10.07
C SER A 276 -1.50 -11.95 11.28
N HIS A 277 -2.38 -10.96 11.12
CA HIS A 277 -2.78 -10.04 12.19
C HIS A 277 -3.53 -10.73 13.32
N GLY A 278 -4.34 -11.75 13.01
CA GLY A 278 -5.01 -12.57 14.02
C GLY A 278 -4.02 -13.37 14.88
N ASN A 279 -2.99 -13.94 14.26
CA ASN A 279 -1.94 -14.69 14.94
C ASN A 279 -1.03 -13.77 15.76
N THR A 280 -0.61 -12.63 15.21
CA THR A 280 0.17 -11.64 15.98
C THR A 280 -0.64 -11.08 17.15
N ALA A 281 -1.95 -10.87 17.01
CA ALA A 281 -2.82 -10.50 18.12
C ALA A 281 -2.83 -11.55 19.25
N ALA A 282 -2.94 -12.83 18.90
CA ALA A 282 -2.92 -13.94 19.86
C ALA A 282 -1.57 -14.03 20.58
N GLN A 283 -0.46 -13.87 19.85
CA GLN A 283 0.89 -13.88 20.41
C GLN A 283 1.16 -12.67 21.30
N ALA A 284 0.77 -11.46 20.89
CA ALA A 284 0.88 -10.26 21.73
C ALA A 284 0.19 -10.45 23.09
N LYS A 285 -1.01 -11.05 23.08
CA LYS A 285 -1.73 -11.42 24.30
C LYS A 285 -0.96 -12.42 25.14
N TYR A 286 -0.38 -13.44 24.52
CA TYR A 286 0.45 -14.44 25.20
C TYR A 286 1.68 -13.81 25.87
N TYR A 287 2.34 -12.85 25.22
CA TYR A 287 3.47 -12.11 25.78
C TYR A 287 3.05 -10.99 26.77
N GLY A 288 1.76 -10.86 27.08
CA GLY A 288 1.26 -9.92 28.09
C GLY A 288 1.00 -8.49 27.58
N ASP A 289 1.10 -8.22 26.28
CA ASP A 289 0.73 -6.92 25.70
C ASP A 289 -0.71 -6.94 25.17
N MET A 290 -1.66 -6.73 26.10
CA MET A 290 -3.10 -6.69 25.77
C MET A 290 -3.50 -5.54 24.85
N ASN A 291 -2.76 -4.42 24.83
CA ASN A 291 -3.07 -3.32 23.93
C ASN A 291 -2.65 -3.65 22.51
N LEU A 292 -1.44 -4.21 22.33
CA LEU A 292 -0.99 -4.68 21.02
C LEU A 292 -1.89 -5.79 20.48
N ALA A 293 -2.37 -6.68 21.34
CA ALA A 293 -3.37 -7.67 20.95
C ALA A 293 -4.66 -7.03 20.41
N LYS A 294 -5.12 -5.92 21.00
CA LYS A 294 -6.26 -5.15 20.49
C LYS A 294 -5.94 -4.45 19.18
N ILE A 295 -4.74 -3.89 19.03
CA ILE A 295 -4.26 -3.24 17.80
C ILE A 295 -4.34 -4.24 16.64
N CYS A 296 -3.60 -5.35 16.73
CA CYS A 296 -3.56 -6.36 15.67
C CYS A 296 -4.95 -6.99 15.44
N GLY A 297 -5.72 -7.25 16.49
CA GLY A 297 -7.07 -7.79 16.36
C GLY A 297 -8.07 -6.83 15.70
N THR A 298 -7.88 -5.52 15.88
CA THR A 298 -8.72 -4.50 15.25
C THR A 298 -8.41 -4.39 13.76
N ILE A 299 -7.13 -4.41 13.39
CA ILE A 299 -6.68 -4.47 11.99
C ILE A 299 -7.25 -5.73 11.32
N ALA A 300 -7.05 -6.91 11.93
CA ALA A 300 -7.65 -8.17 11.46
C ALA A 300 -9.18 -8.11 11.26
N SER A 301 -9.89 -7.28 12.04
CA SER A 301 -11.33 -7.10 11.88
C SER A 301 -11.73 -6.33 10.61
N ASP A 302 -10.84 -5.46 10.14
CA ASP A 302 -10.98 -4.74 8.89
C ASP A 302 -10.66 -5.66 7.71
N GLU A 303 -9.52 -6.38 7.74
CA GLU A 303 -9.16 -7.42 6.76
C GLU A 303 -10.32 -8.39 6.51
N ARG A 304 -10.96 -8.85 7.58
CA ARG A 304 -12.08 -9.81 7.48
C ARG A 304 -13.31 -9.22 6.78
N ARG A 305 -13.52 -7.90 6.81
CA ARG A 305 -14.59 -7.24 6.05
C ARG A 305 -14.22 -7.12 4.59
N HIS A 306 -12.99 -6.72 4.29
CA HIS A 306 -12.50 -6.61 2.93
C HIS A 306 -12.45 -7.98 2.24
N GLU A 307 -11.96 -9.00 2.93
CA GLU A 307 -12.04 -10.41 2.55
C GLU A 307 -13.47 -10.79 2.12
N LYS A 308 -14.47 -10.50 2.96
CA LYS A 308 -15.88 -10.80 2.64
C LYS A 308 -16.38 -10.05 1.40
N ALA A 309 -15.96 -8.80 1.24
CA ALA A 309 -16.33 -7.98 0.09
C ALA A 309 -15.78 -8.57 -1.21
N TYR A 310 -14.48 -8.88 -1.26
CA TYR A 310 -13.85 -9.50 -2.43
C TYR A 310 -14.33 -10.94 -2.67
N HIS A 311 -14.60 -11.71 -1.62
CA HIS A 311 -15.21 -13.04 -1.75
C HIS A 311 -16.56 -12.97 -2.44
N LYS A 312 -17.41 -12.02 -2.04
CA LYS A 312 -18.74 -11.82 -2.63
C LYS A 312 -18.64 -11.35 -4.09
N LEU A 313 -17.63 -10.56 -4.42
CA LEU A 313 -17.34 -10.16 -5.79
C LEU A 313 -16.94 -11.34 -6.67
N VAL A 314 -15.99 -12.18 -6.24
CA VAL A 314 -15.58 -13.35 -7.01
C VAL A 314 -16.71 -14.39 -7.10
N GLU A 315 -17.54 -14.53 -6.06
CA GLU A 315 -18.78 -15.31 -6.11
C GLU A 315 -19.71 -14.80 -7.22
N LYS A 316 -19.87 -13.48 -7.35
CA LYS A 316 -20.65 -12.88 -8.45
C LYS A 316 -20.04 -13.15 -9.82
N LEU A 317 -18.72 -13.13 -9.94
CA LEU A 317 -18.04 -13.48 -11.20
C LEU A 317 -18.25 -14.95 -11.58
N PHE A 318 -18.29 -15.87 -10.62
CA PHE A 318 -18.66 -17.26 -10.87
C PHE A 318 -20.11 -17.43 -11.36
N GLU A 319 -21.05 -16.61 -10.89
CA GLU A 319 -22.42 -16.62 -11.40
C GLU A 319 -22.51 -16.15 -12.85
N MET A 320 -21.73 -15.14 -13.23
CA MET A 320 -21.83 -14.48 -14.53
C MET A 320 -20.97 -15.13 -15.61
N ASP A 321 -19.73 -15.49 -15.27
CA ASP A 321 -18.79 -16.12 -16.17
C ASP A 321 -17.99 -17.22 -15.43
N PRO A 322 -18.63 -18.38 -15.15
CA PRO A 322 -18.00 -19.45 -14.40
C PRO A 322 -16.76 -20.02 -15.11
N ASN A 323 -16.76 -20.01 -16.44
CA ASN A 323 -15.67 -20.55 -17.23
C ASN A 323 -14.40 -19.70 -17.11
N ALA A 324 -14.53 -18.40 -17.34
CA ALA A 324 -13.38 -17.50 -17.27
C ALA A 324 -12.86 -17.36 -15.85
N THR A 325 -13.77 -17.23 -14.87
CA THR A 325 -13.39 -17.13 -13.45
C THR A 325 -12.60 -18.37 -13.02
N MET A 326 -12.99 -19.56 -13.46
CA MET A 326 -12.28 -20.80 -13.13
C MET A 326 -10.89 -20.89 -13.76
N VAL A 327 -10.75 -20.48 -15.02
CA VAL A 327 -9.44 -20.43 -15.69
C VAL A 327 -8.52 -19.39 -15.05
N CYS A 328 -9.05 -18.22 -14.67
CA CYS A 328 -8.30 -17.19 -13.95
C CYS A 328 -7.87 -17.67 -12.54
N LEU A 329 -8.75 -18.40 -11.83
CA LEU A 329 -8.40 -18.97 -10.54
C LEU A 329 -7.25 -19.97 -10.66
N GLU A 330 -7.30 -20.87 -11.64
CA GLU A 330 -6.20 -21.79 -11.90
C GLU A 330 -4.91 -21.05 -12.27
N ASP A 331 -4.97 -20.03 -13.12
CA ASP A 331 -3.81 -19.24 -13.52
C ASP A 331 -3.11 -18.61 -12.31
N MET A 332 -3.88 -17.96 -11.43
CA MET A 332 -3.37 -17.41 -10.16
C MET A 332 -2.71 -18.48 -9.30
N MET A 333 -3.33 -19.65 -9.19
CA MET A 333 -2.79 -20.76 -8.40
C MET A 333 -1.51 -21.36 -9.00
N ARG A 334 -1.39 -21.42 -10.34
CA ARG A 334 -0.18 -21.89 -11.02
C ARG A 334 0.98 -20.94 -10.87
N LYS A 335 0.71 -19.64 -10.98
CA LYS A 335 1.70 -18.57 -10.76
C LYS A 335 2.15 -18.46 -9.31
N ARG A 336 1.37 -19.04 -8.39
CA ARG A 336 1.43 -18.87 -6.93
C ARG A 336 1.07 -17.44 -6.54
N ILE A 337 0.36 -17.29 -5.42
CA ILE A 337 0.06 -15.97 -4.89
C ILE A 337 1.35 -15.39 -4.28
N THR A 338 2.02 -14.52 -5.03
CA THR A 338 3.21 -13.80 -4.57
C THR A 338 2.81 -12.79 -3.49
N MET A 339 3.53 -12.73 -2.38
CA MET A 339 3.29 -11.70 -1.36
C MET A 339 3.63 -10.30 -1.89
N PRO A 340 2.85 -9.27 -1.56
CA PRO A 340 3.05 -7.93 -2.11
C PRO A 340 4.41 -7.32 -1.74
N ALA A 341 4.91 -7.57 -0.53
CA ALA A 341 6.20 -7.10 -0.04
C ALA A 341 7.39 -8.01 -0.44
N ARG A 342 7.25 -8.87 -1.45
CA ARG A 342 8.29 -9.81 -1.90
C ARG A 342 9.63 -9.15 -2.24
N LEU A 343 9.59 -7.90 -2.67
CA LEU A 343 10.74 -7.10 -3.08
C LEU A 343 11.32 -6.25 -1.93
N MET A 344 10.99 -6.55 -0.66
CA MET A 344 11.53 -5.82 0.48
C MET A 344 13.06 -5.89 0.52
N TYR A 345 13.69 -4.74 0.77
CA TYR A 345 15.14 -4.57 0.82
C TYR A 345 15.49 -3.44 1.78
N ASP A 346 16.46 -3.65 2.67
CA ASP A 346 16.83 -2.69 3.73
C ASP A 346 18.06 -1.83 3.37
N GLY A 347 18.66 -2.06 2.19
CA GLY A 347 19.90 -1.43 1.77
C GLY A 347 21.15 -2.28 1.98
N CYS A 348 21.03 -3.49 2.54
CA CYS A 348 22.17 -4.40 2.70
C CYS A 348 21.85 -5.89 2.50
N ASP A 349 20.58 -6.30 2.56
CA ASP A 349 20.19 -7.71 2.48
C ASP A 349 19.24 -8.00 1.31
N ASP A 350 19.78 -8.56 0.24
CA ASP A 350 19.00 -8.92 -0.97
C ASP A 350 17.99 -10.06 -0.73
N ASN A 351 18.12 -10.80 0.39
CA ASN A 351 17.24 -11.93 0.74
C ASN A 351 16.37 -11.63 1.98
N LEU A 352 16.11 -10.35 2.23
CA LEU A 352 15.39 -9.90 3.42
C LEU A 352 14.00 -10.53 3.52
N TYR A 353 13.27 -10.61 2.40
CA TYR A 353 11.96 -11.24 2.34
C TYR A 353 12.01 -12.72 2.77
N GLU A 354 12.95 -13.49 2.23
CA GLU A 354 13.10 -14.91 2.53
C GLU A 354 13.40 -15.15 4.00
N LYS A 355 14.27 -14.31 4.59
CA LYS A 355 14.57 -14.38 6.02
C LYS A 355 13.35 -14.01 6.86
N PHE A 356 12.66 -12.92 6.54
CA PHE A 356 11.42 -12.51 7.23
C PHE A 356 10.36 -13.61 7.15
N SER A 357 10.10 -14.14 5.96
CA SER A 357 9.13 -15.21 5.72
C SER A 357 9.47 -16.47 6.50
N LEU A 358 10.75 -16.80 6.64
CA LEU A 358 11.19 -17.92 7.48
C LEU A 358 10.93 -17.68 8.97
N VAL A 359 11.12 -16.46 9.47
CA VAL A 359 10.77 -16.10 10.85
C VAL A 359 9.26 -16.23 11.04
N ALA A 360 8.44 -15.66 10.15
CA ALA A 360 6.98 -15.74 10.20
C ALA A 360 6.46 -17.18 10.16
N GLN A 361 7.06 -18.04 9.32
CA GLN A 361 6.78 -19.47 9.26
C GLN A 361 7.09 -20.16 10.60
N ARG A 362 8.22 -19.84 11.21
CA ARG A 362 8.68 -20.48 12.46
C ARG A 362 7.91 -20.01 13.69
N THR A 363 7.56 -18.73 13.74
CA THR A 363 6.72 -18.15 14.80
C THR A 363 5.25 -18.53 14.65
N GLY A 364 4.85 -19.11 13.52
CA GLY A 364 3.46 -19.46 13.25
C GLY A 364 2.57 -18.24 13.01
N VAL A 365 3.16 -17.10 12.64
CA VAL A 365 2.41 -15.90 12.25
C VAL A 365 1.74 -16.13 10.90
N TYR A 366 2.48 -16.62 9.91
CA TYR A 366 1.93 -17.05 8.62
C TYR A 366 2.78 -18.17 8.03
N THR A 367 2.14 -19.27 7.68
CA THR A 367 2.83 -20.50 7.26
C THR A 367 2.35 -21.01 5.90
N SER A 368 3.13 -21.91 5.29
CA SER A 368 2.70 -22.69 4.11
C SER A 368 1.40 -23.46 4.35
N LYS A 369 1.10 -23.83 5.61
CA LYS A 369 -0.15 -24.48 5.96
C LYS A 369 -1.31 -23.49 5.85
N ASP A 370 -1.14 -22.26 6.31
CA ASP A 370 -2.15 -21.21 6.19
C ASP A 370 -2.45 -20.91 4.72
N TYR A 371 -1.42 -20.88 3.85
CA TYR A 371 -1.63 -20.77 2.40
C TYR A 371 -2.56 -21.87 1.86
N ALA A 372 -2.34 -23.13 2.25
CA ALA A 372 -3.19 -24.24 1.83
C ALA A 372 -4.61 -24.13 2.43
N ASP A 373 -4.72 -23.70 3.69
CA ASP A 373 -5.99 -23.48 4.39
C ASP A 373 -6.83 -22.37 3.73
N ILE A 374 -6.18 -21.28 3.28
CA ILE A 374 -6.80 -20.22 2.48
C ILE A 374 -7.36 -20.79 1.18
N LEU A 375 -6.57 -21.56 0.43
CA LEU A 375 -7.02 -22.15 -0.82
C LEU A 375 -8.25 -23.07 -0.62
N GLU A 376 -8.22 -23.95 0.38
CA GLU A 376 -9.38 -24.80 0.69
C GLU A 376 -10.59 -23.98 1.14
N HIS A 377 -10.37 -22.90 1.87
CA HIS A 377 -11.42 -21.98 2.25
C HIS A 377 -12.07 -21.33 1.02
N LEU A 378 -11.28 -20.81 0.08
CA LEU A 378 -11.78 -20.17 -1.15
C LEU A 378 -12.53 -21.15 -2.05
N ILE A 379 -12.00 -22.37 -2.21
CA ILE A 379 -12.66 -23.46 -2.96
C ILE A 379 -14.06 -23.72 -2.39
N LYS A 380 -14.17 -23.85 -1.06
CA LYS A 380 -15.46 -24.06 -0.39
C LYS A 380 -16.35 -22.81 -0.48
N ARG A 381 -15.79 -21.62 -0.28
CA ARG A 381 -16.54 -20.35 -0.24
C ARG A 381 -17.23 -20.06 -1.56
N TRP A 382 -16.58 -20.37 -2.68
CA TRP A 382 -17.11 -20.17 -4.03
C TRP A 382 -17.76 -21.44 -4.61
N ASN A 383 -17.91 -22.50 -3.81
CA ASN A 383 -18.45 -23.80 -4.23
C ASN A 383 -17.76 -24.35 -5.50
N VAL A 384 -16.44 -24.13 -5.62
CA VAL A 384 -15.66 -24.48 -6.81
C VAL A 384 -15.78 -25.95 -7.12
N ASP A 385 -15.81 -26.84 -6.13
CA ASP A 385 -15.93 -28.29 -6.29
C ASP A 385 -17.29 -28.75 -6.86
N LYS A 386 -18.31 -27.90 -6.79
CA LYS A 386 -19.69 -28.22 -7.20
C LYS A 386 -20.14 -27.49 -8.45
N LEU A 387 -19.30 -26.64 -9.03
CA LEU A 387 -19.62 -25.96 -10.29
C LEU A 387 -19.81 -27.00 -11.40
N ALA A 388 -20.93 -26.87 -12.13
CA ALA A 388 -21.32 -27.73 -13.23
C ALA A 388 -21.54 -26.89 -14.50
N GLY A 389 -21.63 -27.55 -15.66
CA GLY A 389 -21.80 -26.86 -16.94
C GLY A 389 -20.55 -26.10 -17.41
N LEU A 390 -19.38 -26.44 -16.85
CA LEU A 390 -18.10 -25.90 -17.26
C LEU A 390 -17.68 -26.48 -18.62
N SER A 391 -17.01 -25.65 -19.42
CA SER A 391 -16.29 -26.08 -20.61
C SER A 391 -15.18 -27.07 -20.23
N SER A 392 -14.71 -27.88 -21.19
CA SER A 392 -13.62 -28.83 -20.94
C SER A 392 -12.37 -28.18 -20.35
N ARG A 393 -12.04 -26.95 -20.77
CA ARG A 393 -10.87 -26.22 -20.24
C ARG A 393 -11.08 -25.78 -18.79
N ALA A 394 -12.27 -25.30 -18.45
CA ALA A 394 -12.63 -24.90 -17.09
C ALA A 394 -12.79 -26.10 -16.15
N GLN A 395 -13.25 -27.25 -16.64
CA GLN A 395 -13.29 -28.50 -15.86
C GLN A 395 -11.87 -28.95 -15.47
N GLN A 396 -10.90 -28.89 -16.40
CA GLN A 396 -9.50 -29.20 -16.09
C GLN A 396 -8.89 -28.22 -15.07
N ALA A 397 -9.27 -26.93 -15.16
CA ALA A 397 -8.89 -25.92 -14.18
C ALA A 397 -9.46 -26.24 -12.78
N GLN A 398 -10.74 -26.57 -12.72
CA GLN A 398 -11.44 -26.98 -11.49
C GLN A 398 -10.74 -28.19 -10.85
N ASP A 399 -10.46 -29.24 -11.63
CA ASP A 399 -9.76 -30.44 -11.16
C ASP A 399 -8.37 -30.10 -10.60
N TYR A 400 -7.62 -29.22 -11.28
CA TYR A 400 -6.32 -28.77 -10.78
C TYR A 400 -6.44 -28.04 -9.44
N VAL A 401 -7.32 -27.04 -9.36
CA VAL A 401 -7.50 -26.18 -8.18
C VAL A 401 -7.97 -27.00 -6.99
N CYS A 402 -8.99 -27.83 -7.15
CA CYS A 402 -9.55 -28.68 -6.09
C CYS A 402 -8.53 -29.66 -5.49
N ASN A 403 -7.54 -30.10 -6.29
CA ASN A 403 -6.50 -31.02 -5.83
C ASN A 403 -5.23 -30.33 -5.31
N LEU A 404 -5.10 -29.01 -5.49
CA LEU A 404 -3.84 -28.31 -5.24
C LEU A 404 -3.50 -28.18 -3.76
N ALA A 405 -4.47 -27.87 -2.89
CA ALA A 405 -4.21 -27.71 -1.46
C ALA A 405 -3.61 -28.99 -0.84
N GLY A 406 -4.19 -30.15 -1.16
CA GLY A 406 -3.66 -31.45 -0.73
C GLY A 406 -2.24 -31.72 -1.25
N ARG A 407 -1.88 -31.21 -2.44
CA ARG A 407 -0.50 -31.30 -2.96
C ARG A 407 0.45 -30.40 -2.18
N ILE A 408 0.05 -29.17 -1.88
CA ILE A 408 0.86 -28.21 -1.12
C ILE A 408 1.17 -28.78 0.27
N ARG A 409 0.18 -29.31 0.98
CA ARG A 409 0.37 -29.92 2.31
C ARG A 409 1.39 -31.06 2.29
N ARG A 410 1.30 -31.98 1.32
CA ARG A 410 2.26 -33.09 1.18
C ARG A 410 3.69 -32.63 0.89
N VAL A 411 3.85 -31.53 0.15
CA VAL A 411 5.18 -30.96 -0.10
C VAL A 411 5.74 -30.32 1.16
N GLU A 412 4.90 -29.56 1.88
CA GLU A 412 5.28 -28.92 3.13
C GLU A 412 5.71 -29.93 4.20
N GLU A 413 4.93 -31.01 4.40
CA GLU A 413 5.27 -32.08 5.36
C GLU A 413 6.65 -32.71 5.07
N ARG A 414 7.01 -32.83 3.79
CA ARG A 414 8.34 -33.34 3.37
C ARG A 414 9.44 -32.34 3.67
N ILE A 415 9.21 -31.04 3.42
CA ILE A 415 10.19 -29.98 3.67
C ILE A 415 10.44 -29.83 5.18
N GLN A 416 9.39 -29.82 6.00
CA GLN A 416 9.52 -29.77 7.46
C GLN A 416 10.29 -30.97 8.01
N GLY A 417 10.01 -32.18 7.50
CA GLY A 417 10.76 -33.39 7.88
C GLY A 417 12.25 -33.37 7.50
N GLN A 418 12.66 -32.53 6.55
CA GLN A 418 14.06 -32.30 6.18
C GLN A 418 14.70 -31.16 6.98
N GLN A 419 13.97 -30.08 7.26
CA GLN A 419 14.47 -28.92 8.01
C GLN A 419 14.72 -29.21 9.50
N GLN A 420 13.92 -30.08 10.13
CA GLN A 420 14.15 -30.56 11.50
C GLN A 420 15.46 -31.34 11.68
N LYS A 421 16.20 -31.61 10.60
CA LYS A 421 17.46 -32.36 10.60
C LYS A 421 18.68 -31.49 10.26
N GLY A 422 18.49 -30.20 9.98
CA GLY A 422 19.55 -29.26 9.63
C GLY A 422 20.09 -28.48 10.84
N PRO A 423 21.32 -27.94 10.76
CA PRO A 423 21.83 -27.04 11.79
C PRO A 423 20.98 -25.76 11.87
N GLY A 424 20.84 -25.21 13.08
CA GLY A 424 20.18 -23.93 13.33
C GLY A 424 20.75 -22.83 12.45
N MET A 425 19.88 -22.05 11.80
CA MET A 425 20.28 -20.93 10.96
C MET A 425 20.19 -19.64 11.76
N ALA A 426 21.34 -18.99 11.98
CA ALA A 426 21.40 -17.65 12.54
C ALA A 426 21.13 -16.63 11.42
N VAL A 427 20.15 -15.75 11.64
CA VAL A 427 19.85 -14.63 10.72
C VAL A 427 19.91 -13.31 11.48
N ALA A 428 20.43 -12.27 10.86
CA ALA A 428 20.47 -10.93 11.44
C ALA A 428 19.49 -10.02 10.69
N PHE A 429 18.86 -9.09 11.42
CA PHE A 429 17.94 -8.10 10.85
C PHE A 429 18.35 -6.70 11.26
N SER A 430 18.52 -5.81 10.28
CA SER A 430 18.78 -4.39 10.53
C SER A 430 17.65 -3.73 11.31
N TRP A 431 16.40 -4.16 11.11
CA TRP A 431 15.21 -3.68 11.81
C TRP A 431 15.27 -3.81 13.34
N ILE A 432 16.08 -4.72 13.87
CA ILE A 432 16.28 -4.91 15.31
C ILE A 432 17.73 -4.67 15.71
N PHE A 433 18.35 -3.65 15.12
CA PHE A 433 19.73 -3.22 15.41
C PHE A 433 20.79 -4.30 15.09
N ASN A 434 20.59 -5.05 14.00
CA ASN A 434 21.47 -6.14 13.56
C ASN A 434 21.62 -7.28 14.59
N LYS A 435 20.65 -7.44 15.49
CA LYS A 435 20.61 -8.60 16.40
C LYS A 435 20.48 -9.89 15.61
N GLN A 436 21.22 -10.91 16.03
CA GLN A 436 21.13 -12.25 15.49
C GLN A 436 20.00 -13.03 16.15
N LEU A 437 19.16 -13.65 15.33
CA LEU A 437 18.12 -14.58 15.72
C LEU A 437 18.60 -15.99 15.42
N ASN A 438 18.66 -16.83 16.45
CA ASN A 438 18.93 -18.25 16.28
C ASN A 438 17.60 -18.95 16.04
N LEU A 439 17.37 -19.34 14.80
CA LEU A 439 16.14 -20.02 14.44
C LEU A 439 16.24 -21.54 14.70
N ASP A 440 16.62 -21.90 15.94
CA ASP A 440 16.65 -23.28 16.40
C ASP A 440 15.24 -23.80 16.67
N ASP A 441 15.07 -25.12 16.52
CA ASP A 441 13.82 -25.84 16.82
C ASP A 441 13.47 -25.71 18.30
N ARG A 442 12.72 -24.66 18.65
CA ARG A 442 11.73 -24.56 19.75
C ARG A 442 11.32 -23.11 19.98
N LEU A 443 10.38 -22.61 19.18
CA LEU A 443 9.42 -21.65 19.73
C LEU A 443 8.34 -22.46 20.46
N PRO A 444 8.00 -22.14 21.72
CA PRO A 444 6.94 -22.85 22.43
C PRO A 444 5.63 -22.69 21.63
N ARG A 445 5.00 -23.83 21.32
CA ARG A 445 3.69 -23.89 20.65
C ARG A 445 2.58 -23.37 21.55
#